data_AF-W7W5L0-F1
#
_entry.id   AF-W7W5L0-F1
#
_cell.length_a   1.000
_cell.length_b   1.000
_cell.length_c   1.000
_cell.angle_alpha   90.00
_cell.angle_beta   90.00
_cell.angle_gamma   90.00
#
_symmetry.space_group_name_H-M   'P 1'
#
loop_
_entity.id
_entity.type
_entity.pdbx_description
1 polymer ?
#
loop_
_entity_poly.entity_id
_entity_poly.type
_entity_poly.pdbx_seq_one_letter_code
_entity_poly.pdbx_strand_id
1 'polypeptide(L)'
;MDEADSLQQLDRNLVHVLARRPLGIQGADRLMARLPFLEAAGRHDDDREIMLLVAHLSGAVLDDALLPLPVRSTLASLQAPLLRVALREPRVLEDHSHPIWQMMIRLASHTAGFQDDDDPRLCALLLDVEVLFTRLQAATPAIAVHAQALTALDSLLVGELDAERREAAAPIAKLQAAARRVTMVEALRRQVRLELQDATSPWRIEGSTPARPAAAVVLDETLQHFLTGPWPEVLAHA
;
A
#
# COMPACT_ATOMS: atom_id res chain seq x y z
N MET A 1 13.15 3.14 47.86
CA MET A 1 13.19 3.78 46.53
C MET A 1 12.24 2.96 45.68
N ASP A 2 11.15 3.58 45.24
CA ASP A 2 9.97 2.89 44.70
C ASP A 2 10.29 2.16 43.38
N GLU A 3 9.68 1.00 43.14
CA GLU A 3 9.88 0.21 41.91
C GLU A 3 9.35 0.99 40.70
N ALA A 4 8.28 1.77 40.90
CA ALA A 4 7.73 2.69 39.91
C ALA A 4 8.70 3.82 39.54
N ASP A 5 9.32 4.47 40.54
CA ASP A 5 10.37 5.49 40.32
C ASP A 5 11.58 4.90 39.59
N SER A 6 11.84 3.61 39.86
CA SER A 6 12.97 2.89 39.31
C SER A 6 12.81 2.56 37.83
N LEU A 7 11.61 2.11 37.43
CA LEU A 7 11.22 1.90 36.05
C LEU A 7 11.12 3.23 35.29
N GLN A 8 10.65 4.29 35.94
CA GLN A 8 10.56 5.62 35.32
C GLN A 8 11.95 6.23 35.08
N GLN A 9 12.91 5.99 35.97
CA GLN A 9 14.30 6.40 35.77
C GLN A 9 14.99 5.58 34.67
N LEU A 10 14.73 4.26 34.60
CA LEU A 10 15.20 3.38 33.53
C LEU A 10 14.62 3.83 32.19
N ASP A 11 13.32 4.11 32.14
CA ASP A 11 12.63 4.63 30.96
C ASP A 11 13.28 5.93 30.47
N ARG A 12 13.52 6.88 31.39
CA ARG A 12 14.16 8.16 31.08
C ARG A 12 15.58 7.99 30.55
N ASN A 13 16.35 7.05 31.12
CA ASN A 13 17.69 6.72 30.66
C ASN A 13 17.68 6.05 29.28
N LEU A 14 16.79 5.08 29.05
CA LEU A 14 16.64 4.39 27.77
C LEU A 14 16.25 5.35 26.65
N VAL A 15 15.25 6.22 26.89
CA VAL A 15 14.86 7.26 25.94
C VAL A 15 16.05 8.16 25.60
N HIS A 16 16.83 8.59 26.60
CA HIS A 16 17.96 9.49 26.36
C HIS A 16 19.14 8.82 25.62
N VAL A 17 19.33 7.51 25.81
CA VAL A 17 20.37 6.71 25.13
C VAL A 17 19.97 6.42 23.68
N LEU A 18 18.69 6.12 23.46
CA LEU A 18 18.17 5.68 22.18
C LEU A 18 17.81 6.87 21.27
N ALA A 19 17.42 8.02 21.84
CA ALA A 19 17.15 9.26 21.10
C ALA A 19 18.40 9.92 20.51
N ARG A 20 19.60 9.65 21.06
CA ARG A 20 20.84 10.30 20.58
C ARG A 20 21.38 9.72 19.27
N ARG A 21 21.06 8.45 18.94
CA ARG A 21 21.32 7.82 17.62
C ARG A 21 20.45 6.56 17.46
N PRO A 22 19.54 6.50 16.47
CA PRO A 22 18.76 5.30 16.18
C PRO A 22 19.69 4.12 15.88
N LEU A 23 19.26 2.92 16.27
CA LEU A 23 19.96 1.65 16.06
C LEU A 23 19.84 1.21 14.59
N GLY A 24 20.21 2.08 13.65
CA GLY A 24 20.11 1.74 12.21
C GLY A 24 20.98 0.53 11.86
N ILE A 25 20.57 -0.23 10.83
CA ILE A 25 21.19 -1.36 10.11
C ILE A 25 22.05 -2.35 10.90
N GLN A 26 23.09 -1.88 11.61
CA GLN A 26 23.89 -2.67 12.55
C GLN A 26 23.23 -2.69 13.93
N GLY A 27 21.93 -2.94 13.99
CA GLY A 27 21.11 -2.79 15.21
C GLY A 27 21.61 -3.67 16.34
N ALA A 28 21.94 -4.93 16.04
CA ALA A 28 22.54 -5.87 17.00
C ALA A 28 23.92 -5.41 17.46
N ASP A 29 24.87 -5.16 16.55
CA ASP A 29 26.23 -4.72 16.92
C ASP A 29 26.25 -3.40 17.70
N ARG A 30 25.34 -2.47 17.39
CA ARG A 30 25.22 -1.19 18.09
C ARG A 30 24.49 -1.32 19.42
N LEU A 31 23.52 -2.23 19.56
CA LEU A 31 22.93 -2.49 20.86
C LEU A 31 23.92 -3.25 21.75
N MET A 32 24.68 -4.19 21.18
CA MET A 32 25.79 -4.87 21.84
C MET A 32 26.89 -3.89 22.25
N ALA A 33 27.25 -2.92 21.40
CA ALA A 33 28.18 -1.84 21.78
C ALA A 33 27.59 -0.90 22.86
N ARG A 34 26.26 -0.85 23.00
CA ARG A 34 25.55 -0.11 24.05
C ARG A 34 25.21 -0.97 25.27
N LEU A 35 25.47 -2.29 25.26
CA LEU A 35 25.22 -3.16 26.39
C LEU A 35 25.82 -2.64 27.68
N PRO A 36 27.06 -2.13 27.75
CA PRO A 36 27.59 -1.62 29.02
C PRO A 36 26.73 -0.50 29.63
N PHE A 37 26.06 0.29 28.78
CA PHE A 37 25.19 1.39 29.19
C PHE A 37 23.78 0.90 29.56
N LEU A 38 23.28 -0.10 28.85
CA LEU A 38 22.00 -0.76 29.14
C LEU A 38 22.10 -1.63 30.40
N GLU A 39 23.19 -2.36 30.55
CA GLU A 39 23.63 -3.11 31.72
C GLU A 39 23.79 -2.22 32.96
N ALA A 40 24.36 -1.02 32.82
CA ALA A 40 24.42 -0.05 33.92
C ALA A 40 23.03 0.49 34.32
N ALA A 41 22.04 0.36 33.44
CA ALA A 41 20.66 0.77 33.69
C ALA A 41 19.79 -0.38 34.23
N GLY A 42 20.03 -1.63 33.81
CA GLY A 42 19.39 -2.84 34.33
C GLY A 42 19.87 -3.15 35.75
N ARG A 43 18.93 -3.37 36.68
CA ARG A 43 19.23 -3.54 38.11
C ARG A 43 19.44 -5.00 38.50
N HIS A 44 18.86 -5.92 37.75
CA HIS A 44 18.87 -7.36 37.99
C HIS A 44 19.39 -8.12 36.76
N ASP A 45 19.95 -9.31 36.96
CA ASP A 45 20.46 -10.16 35.87
C ASP A 45 19.36 -10.50 34.85
N ASP A 46 18.11 -10.64 35.31
CA ASP A 46 16.94 -10.90 34.48
C ASP A 46 16.65 -9.75 33.48
N ASP A 47 16.80 -8.48 33.90
CA ASP A 47 16.62 -7.33 33.00
C ASP A 47 17.67 -7.33 31.88
N ARG A 48 18.91 -7.74 32.22
CA ARG A 48 20.02 -7.82 31.26
C ARG A 48 19.76 -8.90 30.22
N GLU A 49 19.26 -10.05 30.64
CA GLU A 49 18.89 -11.14 29.76
C GLU A 49 17.76 -10.72 28.79
N ILE A 50 16.73 -10.05 29.31
CA ILE A 50 15.64 -9.49 28.49
C ILE A 50 16.18 -8.49 27.46
N MET A 51 17.06 -7.57 27.88
CA MET A 51 17.64 -6.57 26.97
C MET A 51 18.45 -7.23 25.86
N LEU A 52 19.27 -8.24 26.19
CA LEU A 52 20.05 -9.01 25.23
C LEU A 52 19.16 -9.77 24.24
N LEU A 53 18.09 -10.39 24.73
CA LEU A 53 17.19 -11.16 23.88
C LEU A 53 16.43 -10.25 22.91
N VAL A 54 15.92 -9.10 23.40
CA VAL A 54 15.29 -8.08 22.53
C VAL A 54 16.28 -7.58 21.49
N ALA A 55 17.53 -7.33 21.86
CA ALA A 55 18.60 -6.94 20.94
C ALA A 55 18.74 -7.91 19.79
N HIS A 56 18.86 -9.18 20.14
CA HIS A 56 19.16 -10.23 19.21
C HIS A 56 17.98 -10.49 18.29
N LEU A 57 16.77 -10.59 18.86
CA LEU A 57 15.55 -10.84 18.12
C LEU A 57 15.23 -9.68 17.16
N SER A 58 15.25 -8.44 17.66
CA SER A 58 14.98 -7.27 16.82
C SER A 58 16.08 -7.03 15.79
N GLY A 59 17.34 -7.35 16.11
CA GLY A 59 18.45 -7.33 15.16
C GLY A 59 18.23 -8.33 14.02
N ALA A 60 17.88 -9.57 14.34
CA ALA A 60 17.60 -10.60 13.33
C ALA A 60 16.45 -10.20 12.39
N VAL A 61 15.40 -9.54 12.90
CA VAL A 61 14.31 -9.01 12.07
C VAL A 61 14.78 -7.86 11.16
N LEU A 62 15.70 -7.01 11.64
CA LEU A 62 16.25 -5.93 10.83
C LEU A 62 17.30 -6.39 9.83
N ASP A 63 17.99 -7.50 10.06
CA ASP A 63 19.01 -8.04 9.17
C ASP A 63 18.41 -8.79 7.96
N ASP A 64 17.08 -8.80 7.82
CA ASP A 64 16.42 -9.34 6.63
C ASP A 64 16.86 -8.57 5.37
N ALA A 65 17.55 -9.28 4.48
CA ALA A 65 18.12 -8.74 3.24
C ALA A 65 17.05 -8.27 2.24
N LEU A 66 15.79 -8.68 2.42
CA LEU A 66 14.68 -8.27 1.58
C LEU A 66 14.12 -6.89 1.97
N LEU A 67 14.58 -6.29 3.07
CA LEU A 67 14.10 -4.99 3.53
C LEU A 67 14.89 -3.81 2.93
N PRO A 68 14.20 -2.88 2.23
CA PRO A 68 14.81 -1.63 1.78
C PRO A 68 15.48 -0.88 2.92
N LEU A 69 16.62 -0.25 2.64
CA LEU A 69 17.40 0.47 3.65
C LEU A 69 16.62 1.52 4.46
N PRO A 70 15.76 2.37 3.85
CA PRO A 70 15.03 3.37 4.62
C PRO A 70 14.03 2.72 5.58
N VAL A 71 13.40 1.60 5.18
CA VAL A 71 12.47 0.83 6.03
C VAL A 71 13.16 0.28 7.27
N ARG A 72 14.35 -0.30 7.10
CA ARG A 72 15.14 -0.81 8.24
C ARG A 72 15.44 0.28 9.25
N SER A 73 15.71 1.50 8.75
CA SER A 73 15.98 2.66 9.60
C SER A 73 14.74 3.09 10.39
N THR A 74 13.57 3.11 9.75
CA THR A 74 12.30 3.40 10.42
C THR A 74 11.93 2.33 11.45
N LEU A 75 12.08 1.04 11.12
CA LEU A 75 11.82 -0.08 12.05
C LEU A 75 12.78 -0.07 13.25
N ALA A 76 14.05 0.31 13.06
CA ALA A 76 15.00 0.43 14.15
C ALA A 76 14.55 1.42 15.23
N SER A 77 13.73 2.41 14.88
CA SER A 77 13.18 3.35 15.87
C SER A 77 12.18 2.71 16.84
N LEU A 78 11.59 1.54 16.49
CA LEU A 78 10.71 0.79 17.38
C LEU A 78 11.44 -0.06 18.43
N GLN A 79 12.74 -0.30 18.27
CA GLN A 79 13.51 -1.12 19.23
C GLN A 79 13.48 -0.52 20.65
N ALA A 80 13.49 0.81 20.75
CA ALA A 80 13.42 1.49 22.03
C ALA A 80 12.05 1.29 22.74
N PRO A 81 10.91 1.57 22.09
CA PRO A 81 9.59 1.19 22.58
C PRO A 81 9.47 -0.30 22.92
N LEU A 82 10.03 -1.19 22.08
CA LEU A 82 9.96 -2.64 22.29
C LEU A 82 10.69 -3.05 23.56
N LEU A 83 11.89 -2.52 23.78
CA LEU A 83 12.66 -2.78 25.00
C LEU A 83 11.92 -2.31 26.26
N ARG A 84 11.33 -1.12 26.21
CA ARG A 84 10.53 -0.59 27.33
C ARG A 84 9.34 -1.48 27.66
N VAL A 85 8.66 -2.00 26.64
CA VAL A 85 7.56 -2.96 26.80
C VAL A 85 8.09 -4.25 27.39
N ALA A 86 9.16 -4.83 26.85
CA ALA A 86 9.70 -6.11 27.30
C ALA A 86 10.19 -6.09 28.75
N LEU A 87 10.77 -4.97 29.20
CA LEU A 87 11.18 -4.80 30.60
C LEU A 87 9.99 -4.70 31.56
N ARG A 88 8.82 -4.24 31.09
CA ARG A 88 7.60 -4.12 31.91
C ARG A 88 6.71 -5.35 31.82
N GLU A 89 6.68 -5.99 30.66
CA GLU A 89 5.87 -7.15 30.31
C GLU A 89 6.73 -8.16 29.53
N PRO A 90 7.50 -9.03 30.23
CA PRO A 90 8.40 -9.99 29.60
C PRO A 90 7.68 -10.97 28.66
N ARG A 91 6.38 -11.21 28.88
CA ARG A 91 5.54 -12.07 28.03
C ARG A 91 5.50 -11.62 26.56
N VAL A 92 5.83 -10.36 26.26
CA VAL A 92 5.94 -9.86 24.88
C VAL A 92 7.00 -10.61 24.05
N LEU A 93 7.96 -11.26 24.71
CA LEU A 93 8.99 -12.08 24.07
C LEU A 93 8.47 -13.44 23.62
N GLU A 94 7.43 -13.94 24.29
CA GLU A 94 6.79 -15.22 23.98
C GLU A 94 5.59 -14.99 23.04
N ASP A 95 4.83 -13.92 23.29
CA ASP A 95 3.61 -13.57 22.57
C ASP A 95 3.87 -12.54 21.47
N HIS A 96 3.97 -13.06 20.24
CA HIS A 96 4.15 -12.28 19.03
C HIS A 96 2.86 -11.56 18.59
N SER A 97 1.73 -11.76 19.29
CA SER A 97 0.48 -11.04 19.02
C SER A 97 0.50 -9.59 19.51
N HIS A 98 1.48 -9.22 20.34
CA HIS A 98 1.57 -7.88 20.89
C HIS A 98 1.63 -6.82 19.76
N PRO A 99 0.92 -5.68 19.90
CA PRO A 99 0.79 -4.72 18.81
C PRO A 99 2.12 -4.21 18.25
N ILE A 100 3.16 -4.12 19.09
CA ILE A 100 4.49 -3.67 18.65
C ILE A 100 5.15 -4.61 17.62
N TRP A 101 5.00 -5.93 17.81
CA TRP A 101 5.49 -6.93 16.87
C TRP A 101 4.68 -6.87 15.58
N GLN A 102 3.37 -6.72 15.71
CA GLN A 102 2.47 -6.58 14.57
C GLN A 102 2.79 -5.34 13.74
N MET A 103 3.20 -4.22 14.36
CA MET A 103 3.64 -3.03 13.63
C MET A 103 4.89 -3.31 12.80
N MET A 104 5.89 -4.01 13.38
CA MET A 104 7.10 -4.41 12.65
C MET A 104 6.77 -5.33 11.48
N ILE A 105 6.01 -6.39 11.72
CA ILE A 105 5.64 -7.40 10.72
C ILE A 105 4.83 -6.77 9.58
N ARG A 106 3.84 -5.92 9.88
CA ARG A 106 3.00 -5.30 8.85
C ARG A 106 3.77 -4.32 7.99
N LEU A 107 4.62 -3.48 8.60
CA LEU A 107 5.44 -2.55 7.84
C LEU A 107 6.45 -3.30 6.96
N ALA A 108 7.13 -4.31 7.51
CA ALA A 108 8.04 -5.16 6.74
C ALA A 108 7.33 -5.85 5.57
N SER A 109 6.16 -6.46 5.82
CA SER A 109 5.39 -7.16 4.80
C SER A 109 4.89 -6.22 3.68
N HIS A 110 4.43 -5.02 4.05
CA HIS A 110 3.95 -4.04 3.08
C HIS A 110 5.08 -3.50 2.20
N THR A 111 6.28 -3.36 2.78
CA THR A 111 7.42 -2.75 2.09
C THR A 111 8.28 -3.73 1.31
N ALA A 112 8.09 -5.05 1.49
CA ALA A 112 8.81 -6.10 0.77
C ALA A 112 8.62 -6.07 -0.76
N GLY A 113 7.59 -5.37 -1.26
CA GLY A 113 7.36 -5.19 -2.70
C GLY A 113 8.19 -4.07 -3.35
N PHE A 114 8.81 -3.19 -2.56
CA PHE A 114 9.61 -2.08 -3.08
C PHE A 114 11.03 -2.57 -3.40
N GLN A 115 11.54 -2.22 -4.58
CA GLN A 115 12.89 -2.59 -5.02
C GLN A 115 13.87 -1.42 -5.04
N ASP A 116 13.35 -0.20 -5.00
CA ASP A 116 14.14 1.03 -4.99
C ASP A 116 14.02 1.71 -3.63
N ASP A 117 15.17 2.00 -3.01
CA ASP A 117 15.24 2.73 -1.75
C ASP A 117 14.75 4.18 -1.91
N ASP A 118 14.87 4.76 -3.11
CA ASP A 118 14.48 6.13 -3.43
C ASP A 118 13.06 6.24 -4.03
N ASP A 119 12.25 5.18 -3.98
CA ASP A 119 10.88 5.22 -4.47
C ASP A 119 10.10 6.34 -3.74
N PRO A 120 9.51 7.32 -4.47
CA PRO A 120 8.84 8.46 -3.86
C PRO A 120 7.62 8.05 -3.02
N ARG A 121 6.97 6.94 -3.35
CA ARG A 121 5.83 6.40 -2.58
C ARG A 121 6.30 5.80 -1.27
N LEU A 122 7.40 5.04 -1.32
CA LEU A 122 8.04 4.51 -0.12
C LEU A 122 8.49 5.65 0.80
N CYS A 123 9.15 6.66 0.25
CA CYS A 123 9.58 7.84 1.00
C CYS A 123 8.40 8.56 1.67
N ALA A 124 7.30 8.79 0.95
CA ALA A 124 6.12 9.45 1.50
C ALA A 124 5.49 8.65 2.64
N LEU A 125 5.32 7.32 2.46
CA LEU A 125 4.81 6.43 3.50
C LEU A 125 5.69 6.47 4.76
N LEU A 126 7.02 6.38 4.58
CA LEU A 126 7.94 6.34 5.72
C LEU A 126 7.96 7.65 6.51
N LEU A 127 7.76 8.81 5.87
CA LEU A 127 7.60 10.08 6.58
C LEU A 127 6.40 10.07 7.54
N ASP A 128 5.25 9.57 7.09
CA ASP A 128 4.05 9.47 7.92
C ASP A 128 4.23 8.45 9.06
N VAL A 129 4.88 7.32 8.76
CA VAL A 129 5.21 6.29 9.76
C VAL A 129 6.21 6.81 10.80
N GLU A 130 7.21 7.59 10.42
CA GLU A 130 8.17 8.20 11.34
C GLU A 130 7.49 9.15 12.33
N VAL A 131 6.51 9.93 11.87
CA VAL A 131 5.69 10.79 12.75
C VAL A 131 4.87 9.95 13.74
N LEU A 132 4.33 8.82 13.31
CA LEU A 132 3.64 7.87 14.19
C LEU A 132 4.59 7.29 15.24
N PHE A 133 5.75 6.78 14.82
CA PHE A 133 6.71 6.12 15.71
C PHE A 133 7.36 7.09 16.68
N THR A 134 7.61 8.34 16.26
CA THR A 134 8.10 9.40 17.16
C THR A 134 7.10 9.69 18.28
N ARG A 135 5.80 9.75 17.96
CA ARG A 135 4.75 9.90 18.98
C ARG A 135 4.69 8.69 19.92
N LEU A 136 4.85 7.48 19.38
CA LEU A 136 4.88 6.25 20.17
C LEU A 136 6.06 6.21 21.15
N GLN A 137 7.24 6.67 20.73
CA GLN A 137 8.43 6.76 21.58
C GLN A 137 8.22 7.70 22.77
N ALA A 138 7.51 8.81 22.57
CA ALA A 138 7.21 9.78 23.64
C ALA A 138 6.07 9.31 24.58
N ALA A 139 5.29 8.31 24.18
CA ALA A 139 4.14 7.85 24.94
C ALA A 139 4.52 6.85 26.04
N THR A 140 3.56 6.58 26.93
CA THR A 140 3.68 5.52 27.95
C THR A 140 3.63 4.13 27.29
N PRO A 141 4.36 3.14 27.84
CA PRO A 141 4.43 1.79 27.28
C PRO A 141 3.19 0.98 27.72
N ALA A 142 2.01 1.48 27.38
CA ALA A 142 0.73 0.83 27.67
C ALA A 142 0.21 0.13 26.41
N ILE A 143 -0.25 -1.11 26.56
CA ILE A 143 -0.74 -1.92 25.44
C ILE A 143 -1.82 -1.21 24.61
N ALA A 144 -2.70 -0.43 25.26
CA ALA A 144 -3.74 0.35 24.60
C ALA A 144 -3.17 1.43 23.65
N VAL A 145 -2.05 2.06 24.01
CA VAL A 145 -1.37 3.07 23.18
C VAL A 145 -0.75 2.39 21.96
N HIS A 146 -0.12 1.23 22.15
CA HIS A 146 0.45 0.45 21.04
C HIS A 146 -0.64 -0.09 20.11
N ALA A 147 -1.79 -0.52 20.63
CA ALA A 147 -2.94 -0.94 19.83
C ALA A 147 -3.50 0.23 18.99
N GLN A 148 -3.61 1.43 19.56
CA GLN A 148 -4.01 2.62 18.81
C GLN A 148 -3.01 2.98 17.71
N ALA A 149 -1.71 2.89 18.02
CA ALA A 149 -0.65 3.13 17.04
C ALA A 149 -0.70 2.11 15.89
N LEU A 150 -0.96 0.83 16.19
CA LEU A 150 -1.14 -0.21 15.17
C LEU A 150 -2.33 0.09 14.26
N THR A 151 -3.48 0.47 14.81
CA THR A 151 -4.67 0.87 14.00
C THR A 151 -4.37 2.07 13.11
N ALA A 152 -3.61 3.04 13.61
CA ALA A 152 -3.19 4.20 12.83
C ALA A 152 -2.21 3.81 11.71
N LEU A 153 -1.26 2.90 11.98
CA LEU A 153 -0.39 2.33 10.95
C LEU A 153 -1.22 1.63 9.86
N ASP A 154 -2.17 0.77 10.25
CA ASP A 154 -3.04 0.08 9.30
C ASP A 154 -3.81 1.04 8.40
N SER A 155 -4.28 2.15 8.97
CA SER A 155 -4.99 3.19 8.23
C SER A 155 -4.09 3.88 7.20
N LEU A 156 -2.81 4.12 7.52
CA LEU A 156 -1.82 4.64 6.58
C LEU A 156 -1.57 3.65 5.43
N LEU A 157 -1.35 2.37 5.76
CA LEU A 157 -1.08 1.33 4.76
C LEU A 157 -2.27 1.12 3.80
N VAL A 158 -3.50 1.13 4.32
CA VAL A 158 -4.72 1.03 3.49
C VAL A 158 -4.89 2.29 2.63
N GLY A 159 -4.63 3.47 3.20
CA GLY A 159 -4.72 4.74 2.48
C GLY A 159 -3.80 4.79 1.25
N GLU A 160 -2.58 4.27 1.38
CA GLU A 160 -1.61 4.19 0.29
C GLU A 160 -2.04 3.21 -0.81
N LEU A 161 -2.53 2.02 -0.45
CA LEU A 161 -3.06 1.05 -1.42
C LEU A 161 -4.28 1.60 -2.17
N ASP A 162 -5.14 2.35 -1.48
CA ASP A 162 -6.30 2.97 -2.11
C ASP A 162 -5.92 4.16 -3.01
N ALA A 163 -4.84 4.87 -2.70
CA ALA A 163 -4.28 5.90 -3.58
C ALA A 163 -3.76 5.26 -4.88
N GLU A 164 -2.98 4.17 -4.76
CA GLU A 164 -2.46 3.41 -5.90
C GLU A 164 -3.58 2.86 -6.79
N ARG A 165 -4.60 2.25 -6.18
CA ARG A 165 -5.77 1.76 -6.92
C ARG A 165 -6.49 2.86 -7.69
N ARG A 166 -6.64 4.05 -7.09
CA ARG A 166 -7.28 5.20 -7.73
C ARG A 166 -6.45 5.73 -8.90
N GLU A 167 -5.13 5.79 -8.74
CA GLU A 167 -4.22 6.21 -9.80
C GLU A 167 -4.25 5.23 -10.98
N ALA A 168 -4.30 3.92 -10.72
CA ALA A 168 -4.44 2.89 -11.76
C ALA A 168 -5.84 2.85 -12.41
N ALA A 169 -6.91 3.20 -11.68
CA ALA A 169 -8.27 3.11 -12.18
C ALA A 169 -8.56 4.08 -13.35
N ALA A 170 -8.02 5.30 -13.30
CA ALA A 170 -8.23 6.31 -14.33
C ALA A 170 -7.71 5.92 -15.74
N PRO A 171 -6.46 5.44 -15.91
CA PRO A 171 -5.96 4.98 -17.20
C PRO A 171 -6.67 3.71 -17.69
N ILE A 172 -7.01 2.77 -16.79
CA ILE A 172 -7.79 1.58 -17.15
C ILE A 172 -9.17 1.98 -17.68
N ALA A 173 -9.86 2.89 -17.00
CA ALA A 173 -11.17 3.38 -17.45
C ALA A 173 -11.08 4.08 -18.81
N LYS A 174 -10.02 4.86 -19.07
CA LYS A 174 -9.76 5.48 -20.39
C LYS A 174 -9.56 4.43 -21.48
N LEU A 175 -8.73 3.41 -21.22
CA LEU A 175 -8.49 2.30 -22.14
C LEU A 175 -9.77 1.52 -22.43
N GLN A 176 -10.56 1.20 -21.41
CA GLN A 176 -11.84 0.51 -21.58
C GLN A 176 -12.85 1.34 -22.36
N ALA A 177 -12.92 2.65 -22.11
CA ALA A 177 -13.78 3.54 -22.88
C ALA A 177 -13.37 3.60 -24.35
N ALA A 178 -12.06 3.67 -24.65
CA ALA A 178 -11.55 3.61 -26.02
C ALA A 178 -11.87 2.26 -26.69
N ALA A 179 -11.68 1.14 -26.00
CA ALA A 179 -12.01 -0.19 -26.51
C ALA A 179 -13.52 -0.33 -26.82
N ARG A 180 -14.39 0.15 -25.92
CA ARG A 180 -15.85 0.16 -26.13
C ARG A 180 -16.24 0.97 -27.37
N ARG A 181 -15.60 2.12 -27.61
CA ARG A 181 -15.86 2.95 -28.81
C ARG A 181 -15.53 2.20 -30.09
N VAL A 182 -14.39 1.52 -30.15
CA VAL A 182 -14.00 0.72 -31.33
C VAL A 182 -15.06 -0.36 -31.61
N THR A 183 -15.45 -1.12 -30.59
CA THR A 183 -16.49 -2.15 -30.75
C THR A 183 -17.85 -1.58 -31.18
N MET A 184 -18.21 -0.40 -30.69
CA MET A 184 -19.46 0.28 -31.04
C MET A 184 -19.46 0.75 -32.51
N VAL A 185 -18.36 1.35 -32.97
CA VAL A 185 -18.21 1.78 -34.38
C VAL A 185 -18.33 0.58 -35.32
N GLU A 186 -17.68 -0.54 -34.98
CA GLU A 186 -17.75 -1.76 -35.78
C GLU A 186 -19.16 -2.35 -35.84
N ALA A 187 -19.87 -2.39 -34.70
CA ALA A 187 -21.24 -2.86 -34.63
C ALA A 187 -22.18 -1.98 -35.47
N LEU A 188 -22.04 -0.65 -35.36
CA LEU A 188 -22.86 0.30 -36.11
C LEU A 188 -22.60 0.21 -37.61
N ARG A 189 -21.33 0.11 -38.03
CA ARG A 189 -20.95 -0.12 -39.43
C ARG A 189 -21.54 -1.42 -39.98
N ARG A 190 -21.54 -2.49 -39.19
CA ARG A 190 -22.13 -3.77 -39.58
C ARG A 190 -23.65 -3.67 -39.74
N GLN A 191 -24.34 -3.05 -38.78
CA GLN A 191 -25.79 -2.83 -38.82
C GLN A 191 -26.20 -2.05 -40.08
N VAL A 192 -25.53 -0.93 -40.33
CA VAL A 192 -25.85 -0.06 -41.48
C VAL A 192 -25.61 -0.78 -42.81
N ARG A 193 -24.57 -1.61 -42.89
CA ARG A 193 -24.32 -2.44 -44.06
C ARG A 193 -25.45 -3.44 -44.31
N LEU A 194 -25.97 -4.07 -43.26
CA LEU A 194 -27.10 -5.00 -43.36
C LEU A 194 -28.38 -4.28 -43.81
N GLU A 195 -28.70 -3.12 -43.22
CA GLU A 195 -29.88 -2.31 -43.59
C GLU A 195 -29.79 -1.81 -45.03
N LEU A 196 -28.61 -1.35 -45.46
CA LEU A 196 -28.40 -0.93 -46.86
C LEU A 196 -28.55 -2.10 -47.82
N GLN A 197 -28.05 -3.29 -47.48
CA GLN A 197 -28.20 -4.51 -48.29
C GLN A 197 -29.67 -4.94 -48.41
N ASP A 198 -30.45 -4.86 -47.34
CA ASP A 198 -31.89 -5.16 -47.37
C ASP A 198 -32.67 -4.14 -48.22
N ALA A 199 -32.32 -2.85 -48.11
CA ALA A 199 -32.94 -1.78 -48.88
C ALA A 199 -32.60 -1.80 -50.38
N THR A 200 -31.44 -2.36 -50.78
CA THR A 200 -31.01 -2.46 -52.18
C THR A 200 -31.17 -3.85 -52.80
N SER A 201 -31.63 -4.86 -52.04
CA SER A 201 -31.81 -6.21 -52.58
C SER A 201 -32.96 -6.26 -53.61
N PRO A 202 -32.72 -6.70 -54.86
CA PRO A 202 -33.73 -6.75 -55.91
C PRO A 202 -34.68 -7.96 -55.80
N TRP A 203 -34.41 -8.93 -54.93
CA TRP A 203 -35.28 -10.07 -54.65
C TRP A 203 -35.82 -9.97 -53.21
N ARG A 204 -36.88 -9.17 -53.01
CA ARG A 204 -37.67 -9.26 -51.79
C ARG A 204 -38.56 -10.50 -51.91
N ILE A 205 -38.28 -11.56 -51.16
CA ILE A 205 -39.09 -12.80 -51.23
C ILE A 205 -40.54 -12.47 -50.85
N GLU A 206 -41.42 -12.80 -51.78
CA GLU A 206 -42.83 -12.46 -51.87
C GLU A 206 -43.67 -13.09 -50.75
N GLY A 207 -44.58 -12.27 -50.20
CA GLY A 207 -45.58 -12.71 -49.23
C GLY A 207 -46.66 -11.69 -48.88
N SER A 208 -46.55 -10.42 -49.31
CA SER A 208 -47.63 -9.44 -49.17
C SER A 208 -47.78 -8.58 -50.43
N THR A 209 -49.02 -8.56 -50.91
CA THR A 209 -49.59 -8.05 -52.17
C THR A 209 -49.09 -6.66 -52.62
N PRO A 210 -48.94 -6.39 -53.94
CA PRO A 210 -48.31 -5.16 -54.41
C PRO A 210 -49.30 -3.99 -54.42
N ALA A 211 -48.89 -2.88 -53.80
CA ALA A 211 -49.41 -1.56 -54.14
C ALA A 211 -48.21 -0.64 -54.39
N ARG A 212 -47.95 -0.40 -55.69
CA ARG A 212 -46.95 0.53 -56.26
C ARG A 212 -45.51 0.00 -56.28
N PRO A 213 -44.80 0.05 -57.42
CA PRO A 213 -43.37 -0.24 -57.46
C PRO A 213 -42.67 0.82 -56.63
N ALA A 214 -42.27 0.47 -55.41
CA ALA A 214 -41.28 1.25 -54.70
C ALA A 214 -40.00 1.14 -55.52
N ALA A 215 -39.65 2.22 -56.22
CA ALA A 215 -38.38 2.33 -56.91
C ALA A 215 -37.29 1.88 -55.95
N ALA A 216 -36.43 0.94 -56.40
CA ALA A 216 -35.21 0.64 -55.68
C ALA A 216 -34.56 1.99 -55.35
N VAL A 217 -34.36 2.27 -54.06
CA VAL A 217 -33.75 3.52 -53.64
C VAL A 217 -32.30 3.44 -54.08
N VAL A 218 -32.01 4.00 -55.26
CA VAL A 218 -30.65 4.17 -55.75
C VAL A 218 -30.08 5.35 -54.98
N LEU A 219 -29.44 5.02 -53.86
CA LEU A 219 -28.67 6.01 -53.10
C LEU A 219 -27.47 6.43 -53.95
N ASP A 220 -27.25 7.73 -54.04
CA ASP A 220 -26.06 8.29 -54.68
C ASP A 220 -24.78 7.78 -53.97
N GLU A 221 -23.71 7.56 -54.73
CA GLU A 221 -22.47 6.95 -54.23
C GLU A 221 -21.86 7.75 -53.07
N THR A 222 -22.03 9.07 -53.09
CA THR A 222 -21.59 9.98 -52.02
C THR A 222 -22.36 9.77 -50.71
N LEU A 223 -23.67 9.54 -50.79
CA LEU A 223 -24.55 9.26 -49.65
C LEU A 223 -24.28 7.88 -49.06
N GLN A 224 -24.01 6.90 -49.92
CA GLN A 224 -23.65 5.55 -49.50
C GLN A 224 -22.27 5.52 -48.82
N HIS A 225 -21.31 6.28 -49.36
CA HIS A 225 -19.99 6.46 -48.75
C HIS A 225 -20.07 7.22 -47.42
N PHE A 226 -20.89 8.27 -47.35
CA PHE A 226 -21.14 8.97 -46.10
C PHE A 226 -21.72 8.01 -45.07
N LEU A 227 -22.81 7.30 -45.39
CA LEU A 227 -23.50 6.37 -44.49
C LEU A 227 -22.66 5.15 -44.08
N THR A 228 -21.57 4.82 -44.77
CA THR A 228 -20.67 3.72 -44.38
C THR A 228 -19.32 4.19 -43.82
N GLY A 229 -19.02 5.50 -43.89
CA GLY A 229 -17.73 6.09 -43.57
C GLY A 229 -17.68 6.83 -42.22
N PRO A 230 -17.75 8.18 -42.18
CA PRO A 230 -17.30 9.01 -41.04
C PRO A 230 -18.31 9.24 -39.90
N TRP A 231 -19.63 9.19 -40.13
CA TRP A 231 -20.61 9.44 -39.06
C TRP A 231 -20.68 8.38 -37.94
N PRO A 232 -20.34 7.07 -38.13
CA PRO A 232 -20.26 6.12 -37.03
C PRO A 232 -19.20 6.52 -36.00
N GLU A 233 -18.14 7.19 -36.45
CA GLU A 233 -17.11 7.73 -35.58
C GLU A 233 -17.67 8.93 -34.82
N VAL A 234 -18.43 9.83 -35.46
CA VAL A 234 -19.08 10.96 -34.79
C VAL A 234 -20.06 10.52 -33.71
N LEU A 235 -20.89 9.50 -33.98
CA LEU A 235 -21.83 8.98 -32.97
C LEU A 235 -21.15 8.19 -31.84
N ALA A 236 -19.98 7.61 -32.08
CA ALA A 236 -19.20 6.98 -31.01
C ALA A 236 -18.48 8.02 -30.10
N HIS A 237 -18.49 9.30 -30.48
CA HIS A 237 -17.93 10.42 -29.72
C HIS A 237 -18.99 11.30 -29.04
N ALA A 238 -20.28 11.10 -29.30
CA ALA A 238 -21.42 11.82 -28.70
C ALA A 238 -21.86 11.18 -27.37
#